data_AF-G9WSY2-F1
#
_entry.id   AF-G9WSY2-F1
#
_cell.length_a   1.000
_cell.length_b   1.000
_cell.length_c   1.000
_cell.angle_alpha   90.00
_cell.angle_beta   90.00
_cell.angle_gamma   90.00
#
_symmetry.space_group_name_H-M   'P 1'
#
loop_
_entity.id
_entity.type
_entity.pdbx_description
1 polymer ?
#
loop_
_entity_poly.entity_id
_entity_poly.type
_entity_poly.pdbx_seq_one_letter_code
_entity_poly.pdbx_strand_id
1 'polypeptide(L)'
;MDYKEKWKEGILGALFPPRCIFCDEILEDGEDGICPSCREKEQFMEEPCCKSCGRGILREEESLCKNCKRHHFSFSGGMILYHLTEEIEDAISELKYKGRQDKGEFFGRRAGEYFREKIEALGIQAILPVPIHKDRRRKRGYNQAEIIGKALAKACDLPLYADLLKREKKTKALKDLNPVERLQNLLSAMDCEAIPEELKKIVLVDDIFTTGATMEACTRKLLERGIKEVYILAIAARADR
;
A
#
# COMPACT_ATOMS: atom_id res chain seq x y z
N MET A 1 -29.35 11.08 0.51
CA MET A 1 -29.68 10.46 1.81
C MET A 1 -29.60 8.96 1.62
N ASP A 2 -28.43 8.40 1.92
CA ASP A 2 -28.05 7.04 1.58
C ASP A 2 -28.60 6.05 2.63
N TYR A 3 -29.35 5.06 2.17
CA TYR A 3 -30.15 4.14 3.01
C TYR A 3 -29.28 3.10 3.77
N LYS A 4 -27.95 3.16 3.61
CA LYS A 4 -26.99 2.18 4.16
C LYS A 4 -26.56 2.43 5.61
N GLU A 5 -26.77 3.62 6.17
CA GLU A 5 -26.25 3.96 7.50
C GLU A 5 -27.15 3.53 8.68
N LYS A 6 -28.46 3.39 8.48
CA LYS A 6 -29.40 3.08 9.58
C LYS A 6 -29.48 1.61 10.03
N TRP A 7 -28.85 0.67 9.32
CA TRP A 7 -29.02 -0.76 9.60
C TRP A 7 -28.03 -1.29 10.66
N LYS A 8 -27.04 -0.48 11.08
CA LYS A 8 -26.05 -0.86 12.09
C LYS A 8 -26.57 -0.79 13.54
N GLU A 9 -27.67 -0.08 13.80
CA GLU A 9 -28.13 0.25 15.16
C GLU A 9 -28.98 -0.84 15.84
N GLY A 10 -29.11 -2.03 15.24
CA GLY A 10 -29.92 -3.14 15.76
C GLY A 10 -29.14 -4.22 16.52
N ILE A 11 -29.81 -5.37 16.74
CA ILE A 11 -29.24 -6.58 17.39
C ILE A 11 -27.88 -7.00 16.79
N LEU A 12 -27.66 -6.78 15.49
CA LEU A 12 -26.39 -7.07 14.83
C LEU A 12 -25.24 -6.16 15.27
N GLY A 13 -25.49 -4.87 15.55
CA GLY A 13 -24.49 -3.96 16.11
C GLY A 13 -24.13 -4.31 17.57
N ALA A 14 -25.12 -4.81 18.33
CA ALA A 14 -24.87 -5.32 19.67
C ALA A 14 -24.10 -6.66 19.67
N LEU A 15 -24.36 -7.54 18.70
CA LEU A 15 -23.67 -8.83 18.56
C LEU A 15 -22.28 -8.69 17.90
N PHE A 16 -22.11 -7.71 17.01
CA PHE A 16 -20.88 -7.46 16.24
C PHE A 16 -20.53 -5.97 16.27
N PRO A 17 -20.16 -5.43 17.44
CA PRO A 17 -19.79 -4.01 17.55
C PRO A 17 -18.53 -3.72 16.72
N PRO A 18 -18.40 -2.50 16.16
CA PRO A 18 -17.17 -2.07 15.53
C PRO A 18 -16.02 -2.13 16.53
N ARG A 19 -14.85 -2.56 16.05
CA ARG A 19 -13.65 -2.75 16.90
C ARG A 19 -12.47 -2.00 16.34
N CYS A 20 -11.62 -1.51 17.23
CA CYS A 20 -10.38 -0.86 16.89
C CYS A 20 -9.50 -1.79 16.04
N ILE A 21 -8.99 -1.29 14.92
CA ILE A 21 -8.15 -2.08 14.02
C ILE A 21 -6.82 -2.54 14.63
N PHE A 22 -6.40 -1.97 15.76
CA PHE A 22 -5.15 -2.30 16.45
C PHE A 22 -5.36 -3.15 17.72
N CYS A 23 -6.20 -2.71 18.66
CA CYS A 23 -6.38 -3.38 19.96
C CYS A 23 -7.66 -4.23 20.07
N ASP A 24 -8.53 -4.22 19.06
CA ASP A 24 -9.84 -4.90 19.06
C ASP A 24 -10.81 -4.46 20.18
N GLU A 25 -10.54 -3.35 20.89
CA GLU A 25 -11.50 -2.71 21.79
C GLU A 25 -12.75 -2.27 21.02
N ILE A 26 -13.91 -2.32 21.67
CA ILE A 26 -15.18 -1.88 21.09
C ILE A 26 -15.10 -0.36 20.91
N LEU A 27 -15.44 0.09 19.71
CA LEU A 27 -15.44 1.51 19.37
C LEU A 27 -16.76 2.17 19.79
N GLU A 28 -16.66 3.41 20.27
CA GLU A 28 -17.81 4.27 20.55
C GLU A 28 -18.31 4.98 19.27
N ASP A 29 -19.52 5.54 19.34
CA ASP A 29 -20.11 6.26 18.21
C ASP A 29 -19.25 7.47 17.80
N GLY A 30 -18.91 7.54 16.50
CA GLY A 30 -18.04 8.57 15.94
C GLY A 30 -16.55 8.18 15.88
N GLU A 31 -16.15 7.05 16.47
CA GLU A 31 -14.79 6.55 16.35
C GLU A 31 -14.54 5.86 15.01
N ASP A 32 -13.62 6.41 14.24
CA ASP A 32 -13.45 6.02 12.85
C ASP A 32 -12.45 4.86 12.63
N GLY A 33 -12.82 3.69 13.15
CA GLY A 33 -12.04 2.44 13.01
C GLY A 33 -10.84 2.31 13.95
N ILE A 34 -10.59 3.31 14.79
CA ILE A 34 -9.47 3.34 15.74
C ILE A 34 -9.89 4.07 17.02
N CYS A 35 -9.59 3.48 18.18
CA CYS A 35 -9.89 4.09 19.47
C CYS A 35 -8.87 5.21 19.80
N PRO A 36 -9.19 6.14 20.71
CA PRO A 36 -8.32 7.26 21.09
C PRO A 36 -6.93 6.83 21.53
N SER A 37 -6.85 5.76 22.33
CA SER A 37 -5.58 5.26 22.89
C SER A 37 -4.63 4.71 21.81
N CYS A 38 -5.18 4.09 20.75
CA CYS A 38 -4.39 3.64 19.61
C CYS A 38 -4.06 4.79 18.65
N ARG A 39 -4.98 5.76 18.49
CA ARG A 39 -4.77 6.94 17.66
C ARG A 39 -3.59 7.77 18.14
N GLU A 40 -3.44 7.96 19.44
CA GLU A 40 -2.30 8.67 20.04
C GLU A 40 -0.95 7.95 19.83
N LYS A 41 -0.97 6.65 19.54
CA LYS A 41 0.24 5.83 19.34
C LYS A 41 0.62 5.67 17.87
N GLU A 42 -0.13 6.27 16.95
CA GLU A 42 0.20 6.20 15.52
C GLU A 42 1.56 6.83 15.23
N GLN A 43 2.49 6.03 14.70
CA GLN A 43 3.83 6.49 14.33
C GLN A 43 3.92 6.66 12.82
N PHE A 44 3.50 7.85 12.35
CA PHE A 44 3.63 8.24 10.95
C PHE A 44 5.11 8.34 10.55
N MET A 45 5.39 8.10 9.27
CA MET A 45 6.72 8.33 8.72
C MET A 45 6.94 9.84 8.54
N GLU A 46 7.80 10.41 9.36
CA GLU A 46 8.10 11.85 9.34
C GLU A 46 9.41 12.14 8.59
N GLU A 47 9.59 13.40 8.17
CA GLU A 47 10.83 13.87 7.56
C GLU A 47 11.99 13.86 8.59
N PRO A 48 13.25 13.66 8.16
CA PRO A 48 13.68 13.52 6.77
C PRO A 48 13.40 12.14 6.17
N CYS A 49 12.92 12.12 4.93
CA CYS A 49 12.56 10.93 4.17
C CYS A 49 13.38 10.78 2.88
N CYS A 50 13.65 9.52 2.51
CA CYS A 50 14.29 9.17 1.25
C CYS A 50 13.45 9.66 0.06
N LYS A 51 14.03 10.51 -0.80
CA LYS A 51 13.33 11.07 -1.98
C LYS A 51 12.88 10.01 -2.98
N SER A 52 13.52 8.84 -2.99
CA SER A 52 13.16 7.73 -3.87
C SER A 52 12.02 6.88 -3.28
N CYS A 53 12.17 6.29 -2.09
CA CYS A 53 11.19 5.32 -1.59
C CYS A 53 10.27 5.84 -0.48
N GLY A 54 10.49 7.04 0.06
CA GLY A 54 9.70 7.62 1.14
C GLY A 54 9.99 7.04 2.53
N ARG A 55 11.04 6.22 2.69
CA ARG A 55 11.46 5.70 4.00
C ARG A 55 12.24 6.76 4.79
N GLY A 56 11.98 6.86 6.09
CA GLY A 56 12.73 7.72 7.01
C GLY A 56 14.24 7.42 7.00
N ILE A 57 15.02 8.49 7.04
CA ILE A 57 16.49 8.50 7.05
C ILE A 57 16.98 9.26 8.27
N LEU A 58 18.24 9.03 8.68
CA LEU A 58 18.76 9.56 9.94
C LEU A 58 19.24 11.02 9.86
N ARG A 59 19.55 11.51 8.67
CA ARG A 59 20.29 12.76 8.45
C ARG A 59 19.62 13.57 7.36
N GLU A 60 19.35 14.84 7.63
CA GLU A 60 18.73 15.76 6.67
C GLU A 60 19.60 16.01 5.43
N GLU A 61 20.93 15.87 5.56
CA GLU A 61 21.85 16.05 4.44
C GLU A 61 21.80 14.88 3.45
N GLU A 62 21.25 13.74 3.86
CA GLU A 62 21.06 12.60 2.99
C GLU A 62 19.77 12.75 2.17
N SER A 63 19.84 12.52 0.86
CA SER A 63 18.65 12.53 0.00
C SER A 63 18.04 11.14 -0.20
N LEU A 64 18.79 10.08 0.10
CA LEU A 64 18.45 8.69 -0.19
C LEU A 64 18.88 7.77 0.97
N CYS A 65 18.05 6.77 1.28
CA CYS A 65 18.40 5.70 2.22
C CYS A 65 19.46 4.74 1.63
N LYS A 66 20.11 3.93 2.47
CA LYS A 66 21.11 2.92 2.10
C LYS A 66 20.61 1.97 1.01
N ASN A 67 19.33 1.57 1.04
CA ASN A 67 18.75 0.71 0.02
C ASN A 67 18.69 1.41 -1.35
N CYS A 68 18.21 2.64 -1.41
CA CYS A 68 18.08 3.41 -2.66
C CYS A 68 19.43 3.97 -3.16
N LYS A 69 20.43 4.12 -2.28
CA LYS A 69 21.82 4.38 -2.67
C LYS A 69 22.45 3.18 -3.38
N ARG A 70 22.14 1.96 -2.93
CA ARG A 70 22.65 0.71 -3.51
C ARG A 70 21.87 0.26 -4.75
N HIS A 71 20.57 0.55 -4.79
CA HIS A 71 19.67 0.13 -5.84
C HIS A 71 19.02 1.38 -6.45
N HIS A 72 19.41 1.71 -7.68
CA HIS A 72 18.73 2.74 -8.45
C HIS A 72 17.39 2.18 -8.95
N PHE A 73 16.31 2.62 -8.32
CA PHE A 73 14.95 2.28 -8.70
C PHE A 73 14.44 3.15 -9.84
N SER A 74 13.47 2.64 -10.59
CA SER A 74 12.88 3.31 -11.75
C SER A 74 11.65 4.15 -11.41
N PHE A 75 11.13 4.07 -10.18
CA PHE A 75 10.00 4.91 -9.75
C PHE A 75 10.44 6.34 -9.45
N SER A 76 9.55 7.29 -9.73
CA SER A 76 9.79 8.74 -9.64
C SER A 76 9.87 9.26 -8.20
N GLY A 77 9.32 8.53 -7.24
CA GLY A 77 9.29 8.90 -5.83
C GLY A 77 8.38 7.98 -5.02
N GLY A 78 8.44 8.12 -3.70
CA GLY A 78 7.73 7.21 -2.80
C GLY A 78 7.12 7.89 -1.59
N MET A 79 6.07 7.25 -1.07
CA MET A 79 5.32 7.64 0.10
C MET A 79 5.20 6.41 1.01
N ILE A 80 5.59 6.54 2.28
CA ILE A 80 5.40 5.50 3.29
C ILE A 80 4.56 6.11 4.40
N LEU A 81 3.46 5.45 4.78
CA LEU A 81 2.55 6.02 5.80
C LEU A 81 3.10 5.88 7.21
N TYR A 82 3.50 4.68 7.63
CA TYR A 82 3.91 4.39 9.00
C TYR A 82 5.32 3.78 9.09
N HIS A 83 5.93 3.95 10.25
CA HIS A 83 6.99 3.05 10.70
C HIS A 83 6.42 1.63 10.87
N LEU A 84 7.17 0.61 10.42
CA LEU A 84 6.78 -0.78 10.66
C LEU A 84 7.06 -1.18 12.12
N THR A 85 6.12 -0.84 13.01
CA THR A 85 6.06 -1.31 14.40
C THR A 85 5.42 -2.70 14.49
N GLU A 86 5.42 -3.30 15.68
CA GLU A 86 4.78 -4.60 15.91
C GLU A 86 3.26 -4.53 15.66
N GLU A 87 2.60 -3.47 16.10
CA GLU A 87 1.16 -3.26 15.93
C GLU A 87 0.78 -3.13 14.45
N ILE A 88 1.57 -2.41 13.66
CA ILE A 88 1.38 -2.28 12.22
C ILE A 88 1.65 -3.62 11.52
N GLU A 89 2.72 -4.33 11.90
CA GLU A 89 3.06 -5.64 11.35
C GLU A 89 1.97 -6.67 11.62
N ASP A 90 1.41 -6.69 12.84
CA ASP A 90 0.29 -7.53 13.23
C ASP A 90 -0.98 -7.16 12.48
N ALA A 91 -1.35 -5.89 12.40
CA ALA A 91 -2.51 -5.44 11.63
C ALA A 91 -2.41 -5.86 10.15
N ILE A 92 -1.24 -5.71 9.52
CA ILE A 92 -1.00 -6.17 8.16
C ILE A 92 -1.03 -7.71 8.08
N SER A 93 -0.54 -8.42 9.10
CA SER A 93 -0.60 -9.89 9.18
C SER A 93 -2.06 -10.39 9.24
N GLU A 94 -2.92 -9.74 10.01
CA GLU A 94 -4.34 -10.08 10.07
C GLU A 94 -5.07 -9.82 8.75
N LEU A 95 -4.75 -8.70 8.09
CA LEU A 95 -5.17 -8.44 6.71
C LEU A 95 -4.60 -9.47 5.71
N LYS A 96 -3.52 -10.16 6.04
CA LYS A 96 -2.91 -11.16 5.15
C LYS A 96 -3.45 -12.56 5.38
N TYR A 97 -3.90 -12.89 6.59
CA TYR A 97 -4.13 -14.29 6.97
C TYR A 97 -5.40 -14.54 7.77
N LYS A 98 -6.02 -13.51 8.37
CA LYS A 98 -7.22 -13.64 9.21
C LYS A 98 -8.49 -13.08 8.56
N GLY A 99 -8.43 -12.59 7.32
CA GLY A 99 -9.61 -12.09 6.62
C GLY A 99 -10.06 -10.68 7.04
N ARG A 100 -9.25 -9.96 7.84
CA ARG A 100 -9.54 -8.61 8.35
C ARG A 100 -9.37 -7.53 7.27
N GLN A 101 -10.27 -7.52 6.28
CA GLN A 101 -10.25 -6.55 5.17
C GLN A 101 -10.50 -5.10 5.64
N ASP A 102 -11.22 -4.93 6.75
CA ASP A 102 -11.42 -3.67 7.45
C ASP A 102 -10.11 -2.94 7.75
N LYS A 103 -9.03 -3.68 8.06
CA LYS A 103 -7.69 -3.09 8.25
C LYS A 103 -7.13 -2.49 6.96
N GLY A 104 -7.33 -3.16 5.83
CA GLY A 104 -6.91 -2.63 4.53
C GLY A 104 -7.69 -1.38 4.13
N GLU A 105 -9.00 -1.36 4.40
CA GLU A 105 -9.85 -0.20 4.18
C GLU A 105 -9.43 0.99 5.06
N PHE A 106 -9.18 0.74 6.35
CA PHE A 106 -8.65 1.74 7.26
C PHE A 106 -7.34 2.33 6.76
N PHE A 107 -6.36 1.48 6.42
CA PHE A 107 -5.04 1.91 5.97
C PHE A 107 -5.10 2.70 4.67
N GLY A 108 -5.91 2.27 3.70
CA GLY A 108 -6.07 3.00 2.43
C GLY A 108 -6.71 4.37 2.63
N ARG A 109 -7.74 4.47 3.48
CA ARG A 109 -8.35 5.76 3.81
C ARG A 109 -7.37 6.68 4.55
N ARG A 110 -6.66 6.18 5.57
CA ARG A 110 -5.66 6.96 6.31
C ARG A 110 -4.53 7.44 5.41
N ALA A 111 -4.06 6.59 4.49
CA ALA A 111 -3.08 6.99 3.48
C ALA A 111 -3.62 8.11 2.58
N GLY A 112 -4.90 8.05 2.21
CA GLY A 112 -5.55 9.09 1.41
C GLY A 112 -5.65 10.40 2.16
N GLU A 113 -6.11 10.38 3.41
CA GLU A 113 -6.15 11.57 4.27
C GLU A 113 -4.76 12.20 4.44
N TYR A 114 -3.75 11.37 4.68
CA TYR A 114 -2.38 11.84 4.95
C TYR A 114 -1.66 12.36 3.69
N PHE A 115 -1.86 11.73 2.53
CA PHE A 115 -1.13 12.06 1.30
C PHE A 115 -1.96 12.78 0.24
N ARG A 116 -3.23 13.15 0.50
CA ARG A 116 -4.12 13.79 -0.50
C ARG A 116 -3.47 14.97 -1.19
N GLU A 117 -2.98 15.95 -0.42
CA GLU A 117 -2.38 17.17 -0.99
C GLU A 117 -1.15 16.85 -1.84
N LYS A 118 -0.32 15.90 -1.40
CA LYS A 118 0.86 15.45 -2.14
C LYS A 118 0.47 14.73 -3.44
N ILE A 119 -0.54 13.87 -3.40
CA ILE A 119 -1.06 13.15 -4.57
C ILE A 119 -1.64 14.14 -5.59
N GLU A 120 -2.40 15.13 -5.13
CA GLU A 120 -2.95 16.20 -5.97
C GLU A 120 -1.83 17.06 -6.58
N ALA A 121 -0.86 17.51 -5.78
CA ALA A 121 0.27 18.32 -6.23
C ALA A 121 1.16 17.61 -7.24
N LEU A 122 1.30 16.28 -7.14
CA LEU A 122 2.04 15.48 -8.11
C LEU A 122 1.28 15.32 -9.43
N GLY A 123 -0.04 15.52 -9.46
CA GLY A 123 -0.90 15.29 -10.61
C GLY A 123 -1.12 13.80 -10.89
N ILE A 124 -1.25 12.98 -9.85
CA ILE A 124 -1.53 11.55 -9.99
C ILE A 124 -2.91 11.36 -10.63
N GLN A 125 -2.99 10.51 -11.64
CA GLN A 125 -4.22 10.28 -12.41
C GLN A 125 -4.93 8.98 -12.03
N ALA A 126 -4.22 8.01 -11.44
CA ALA A 126 -4.82 6.75 -11.02
C ALA A 126 -4.00 5.99 -9.98
N ILE A 127 -4.66 5.03 -9.35
CA ILE A 127 -4.09 4.13 -8.35
C ILE A 127 -4.09 2.70 -8.90
N LEU A 128 -2.93 2.05 -8.83
CA LEU A 128 -2.75 0.67 -9.23
C LEU A 128 -2.25 -0.14 -8.03
N PRO A 129 -2.92 -1.24 -7.64
CA PRO A 129 -2.42 -2.11 -6.59
C PRO A 129 -1.32 -3.04 -7.13
N VAL A 130 -0.34 -3.36 -6.30
CA VAL A 130 0.63 -4.42 -6.62
C VAL A 130 -0.11 -5.77 -6.76
N PRO A 131 0.12 -6.53 -7.84
CA PRO A 131 -0.56 -7.80 -8.03
C PRO A 131 0.02 -8.91 -7.15
N ILE A 132 -0.86 -9.79 -6.69
CA ILE A 132 -0.47 -11.04 -6.05
C ILE A 132 -0.64 -12.22 -7.02
N HIS A 133 0.16 -13.26 -6.80
CA HIS A 133 0.03 -14.49 -7.59
C HIS A 133 -1.32 -15.17 -7.34
N LYS A 134 -1.92 -15.76 -8.39
CA LYS A 134 -3.24 -16.42 -8.36
C LYS A 134 -3.43 -17.40 -7.20
N ASP A 135 -2.40 -18.17 -6.83
CA ASP A 135 -2.50 -19.11 -5.70
C ASP A 135 -2.62 -18.42 -4.35
N ARG A 136 -1.93 -17.28 -4.18
CA ARG A 136 -2.08 -16.46 -2.97
C ARG A 136 -3.47 -15.83 -2.95
N ARG A 137 -3.98 -15.38 -4.10
CA ARG A 137 -5.35 -14.85 -4.22
C ARG A 137 -6.38 -15.92 -3.87
N ARG A 138 -6.22 -17.16 -4.34
CA ARG A 138 -7.08 -18.30 -4.00
C ARG A 138 -7.02 -18.66 -2.51
N LYS A 139 -5.82 -18.68 -1.92
CA LYS A 139 -5.65 -18.99 -0.49
C LYS A 139 -6.20 -17.90 0.44
N ARG A 140 -6.00 -16.63 0.08
CA ARG A 140 -6.38 -15.45 0.88
C ARG A 140 -7.82 -14.99 0.63
N GLY A 141 -8.36 -15.25 -0.56
CA GLY A 141 -9.66 -14.75 -1.04
C GLY A 141 -9.59 -13.39 -1.73
N TYR A 142 -8.52 -12.60 -1.53
CA TYR A 142 -8.40 -11.23 -2.03
C TYR A 142 -6.93 -10.81 -2.22
N ASN A 143 -6.73 -9.66 -2.89
CA ASN A 143 -5.48 -8.92 -2.91
C ASN A 143 -5.52 -7.78 -1.89
N GLN A 144 -4.67 -7.83 -0.89
CA GLN A 144 -4.63 -6.81 0.17
C GLN A 144 -4.24 -5.42 -0.35
N ALA A 145 -3.36 -5.36 -1.37
CA ALA A 145 -3.00 -4.10 -2.02
C ALA A 145 -4.20 -3.50 -2.78
N GLU A 146 -5.09 -4.34 -3.31
CA GLU A 146 -6.32 -3.91 -3.99
C GLU A 146 -7.32 -3.30 -3.00
N ILE A 147 -7.46 -3.88 -1.81
CA ILE A 147 -8.32 -3.33 -0.73
C ILE A 147 -7.80 -1.96 -0.30
N ILE A 148 -6.49 -1.86 0.00
CA ILE A 148 -5.84 -0.60 0.36
C ILE A 148 -6.01 0.43 -0.77
N GLY A 149 -5.70 0.03 -2.00
CA GLY A 149 -5.80 0.88 -3.19
C GLY A 149 -7.21 1.38 -3.43
N LYS A 150 -8.25 0.56 -3.19
CA LYS A 150 -9.65 0.96 -3.33
C LYS A 150 -10.07 2.04 -2.34
N ALA A 151 -9.68 1.90 -1.07
CA ALA A 151 -9.97 2.91 -0.06
C ALA A 151 -9.17 4.20 -0.30
N LEU A 152 -7.91 4.10 -0.71
CA LEU A 152 -7.09 5.24 -1.11
C LEU A 152 -7.69 5.98 -2.32
N ALA A 153 -8.10 5.24 -3.35
CA ALA A 153 -8.70 5.79 -4.56
C ALA A 153 -9.96 6.59 -4.25
N LYS A 154 -10.81 6.06 -3.36
CA LYS A 154 -12.00 6.77 -2.86
C LYS A 154 -11.62 8.04 -2.09
N ALA A 155 -10.61 7.98 -1.22
CA ALA A 155 -10.19 9.12 -0.40
C ALA A 155 -9.57 10.26 -1.23
N CYS A 156 -8.92 9.93 -2.36
CA CYS A 156 -8.29 10.89 -3.27
C CYS A 156 -9.14 11.25 -4.50
N ASP A 157 -10.35 10.69 -4.65
CA ASP A 157 -11.20 10.83 -5.83
C ASP A 157 -10.49 10.45 -7.15
N LEU A 158 -9.77 9.33 -7.13
CA LEU A 158 -9.02 8.80 -8.28
C LEU A 158 -9.58 7.46 -8.74
N PRO A 159 -9.47 7.12 -10.04
CA PRO A 159 -9.80 5.78 -10.51
C PRO A 159 -8.81 4.73 -10.00
N LEU A 160 -9.33 3.55 -9.66
CA LEU A 160 -8.56 2.35 -9.34
C LEU A 160 -8.49 1.44 -10.56
N TYR A 161 -7.27 1.04 -10.95
CA TYR A 161 -7.04 0.03 -11.98
C TYR A 161 -6.46 -1.26 -11.37
N ALA A 162 -7.33 -2.13 -10.87
CA ALA A 162 -6.94 -3.35 -10.17
C ALA A 162 -6.35 -4.44 -11.08
N ASP A 163 -6.76 -4.47 -12.35
CA ASP A 163 -6.46 -5.57 -13.28
C ASP A 163 -5.37 -5.24 -14.31
N LEU A 164 -4.82 -4.02 -14.30
CA LEU A 164 -3.78 -3.61 -15.26
C LEU A 164 -2.46 -4.37 -15.05
N LEU A 165 -2.14 -4.73 -13.81
CA LEU A 165 -0.96 -5.52 -13.49
C LEU A 165 -1.38 -6.93 -13.07
N LYS A 166 -0.71 -7.93 -13.61
CA LYS A 166 -0.96 -9.34 -13.30
C LYS A 166 0.32 -10.05 -12.91
N ARG A 167 0.21 -11.00 -11.98
CA ARG A 167 1.32 -11.88 -11.59
C ARG A 167 0.98 -13.33 -11.90
N GLU A 168 1.31 -13.75 -13.12
CA GLU A 168 0.82 -15.01 -13.67
C GLU A 168 1.67 -16.24 -13.33
N LYS A 169 2.98 -16.03 -13.14
CA LYS A 169 3.94 -17.13 -12.92
C LYS A 169 4.30 -17.28 -11.45
N LYS A 170 4.44 -18.53 -11.01
CA LYS A 170 5.09 -18.86 -9.75
C LYS A 170 6.56 -18.48 -9.84
N THR A 171 6.95 -17.48 -9.08
CA THR A 171 8.36 -17.11 -8.90
C THR A 171 9.03 -18.08 -7.92
N LYS A 172 10.30 -18.42 -8.12
CA LYS A 172 11.12 -19.10 -7.09
C LYS A 172 11.07 -18.32 -5.77
N ALA A 173 11.25 -19.01 -4.65
CA ALA A 173 11.28 -18.38 -3.33
C ALA A 173 12.34 -17.26 -3.34
N LEU A 174 11.91 -16.02 -3.07
CA LEU A 174 12.78 -14.84 -3.21
C LEU A 174 13.89 -14.79 -2.15
N LYS A 175 13.79 -15.61 -1.09
CA LYS A 175 14.77 -15.71 0.00
C LYS A 175 16.10 -16.31 -0.48
N ASP A 176 16.07 -17.16 -1.51
CA ASP A 176 17.24 -17.91 -1.99
C ASP A 176 17.93 -17.24 -3.20
N LEU A 177 17.45 -16.06 -3.62
CA LEU A 177 17.95 -15.35 -4.80
C LEU A 177 18.72 -14.09 -4.42
N ASN A 178 19.78 -13.80 -5.18
CA ASN A 178 20.47 -12.53 -5.07
C ASN A 178 19.58 -11.37 -5.58
N PRO A 179 19.90 -10.09 -5.32
CA PRO A 179 19.05 -8.96 -5.72
C PRO A 179 18.72 -8.90 -7.22
N VAL A 180 19.68 -9.23 -8.09
CA VAL A 180 19.51 -9.20 -9.55
C VAL A 180 18.58 -10.33 -10.01
N GLU A 181 18.84 -11.55 -9.53
CA GLU A 181 18.00 -12.72 -9.79
C GLU A 181 16.59 -12.52 -9.27
N ARG A 182 16.44 -11.91 -8.09
CA ARG A 182 15.15 -11.59 -7.49
C ARG A 182 14.35 -10.67 -8.39
N LEU A 183 14.98 -9.62 -8.93
CA LEU A 183 14.33 -8.69 -9.86
C LEU A 183 13.96 -9.36 -11.18
N GLN A 184 14.86 -10.13 -11.80
CA GLN A 184 14.58 -10.85 -13.05
C GLN A 184 13.45 -11.88 -12.89
N ASN A 185 13.46 -12.61 -11.78
CA ASN A 185 12.41 -13.57 -11.43
C ASN A 185 11.05 -12.87 -11.24
N LEU A 186 11.03 -11.67 -10.66
CA LEU A 186 9.81 -10.87 -10.54
C LEU A 186 9.35 -10.31 -11.89
N LEU A 187 10.25 -9.68 -12.65
CA LEU A 187 9.95 -9.11 -13.97
C LEU A 187 9.36 -10.14 -14.94
N SER A 188 9.93 -11.36 -14.96
CA SER A 188 9.44 -12.44 -15.83
C SER A 188 8.08 -13.01 -15.42
N ALA A 189 7.62 -12.71 -14.20
CA ALA A 189 6.35 -13.14 -13.63
C ALA A 189 5.28 -12.05 -13.62
N MET A 190 5.64 -10.81 -13.89
CA MET A 190 4.71 -9.68 -14.02
C MET A 190 4.32 -9.50 -15.48
N ASP A 191 3.02 -9.30 -15.70
CA ASP A 191 2.47 -8.85 -16.96
C ASP A 191 1.66 -7.57 -16.75
N CYS A 192 1.47 -6.81 -17.82
CA CYS A 192 0.70 -5.59 -17.82
C CYS A 192 -0.20 -5.53 -19.05
N GLU A 193 -1.50 -5.36 -18.80
CA GLU A 193 -2.52 -5.15 -19.83
C GLU A 193 -2.33 -3.82 -20.58
N ALA A 194 -3.12 -3.61 -21.63
CA ALA A 194 -3.14 -2.33 -22.32
C ALA A 194 -3.54 -1.21 -21.36
N ILE A 195 -2.73 -0.14 -21.33
CA ILE A 195 -2.93 1.03 -20.47
C ILE A 195 -3.63 2.13 -21.30
N PRO A 196 -4.64 2.82 -20.74
CA PRO A 196 -5.23 3.99 -21.40
C PRO A 196 -4.19 5.05 -21.76
N GLU A 197 -4.26 5.61 -22.96
CA GLU A 197 -3.22 6.52 -23.48
C GLU A 197 -3.09 7.80 -22.64
N GLU A 198 -4.17 8.27 -22.05
CA GLU A 198 -4.22 9.44 -21.17
C GLU A 198 -3.50 9.23 -19.84
N LEU A 199 -3.27 7.97 -19.44
CA LEU A 199 -2.64 7.65 -18.17
C LEU A 199 -1.12 7.77 -18.29
N LYS A 200 -0.56 8.82 -17.69
CA LYS A 200 0.87 9.15 -17.72
C LYS A 200 1.52 9.10 -16.34
N LYS A 201 0.77 9.41 -15.29
CA LYS A 201 1.26 9.46 -13.92
C LYS A 201 0.36 8.71 -12.96
N ILE A 202 0.93 7.72 -12.26
CA ILE A 202 0.18 6.82 -11.37
C ILE A 202 0.87 6.65 -10.02
N VAL A 203 0.11 6.14 -9.04
CA VAL A 203 0.65 5.60 -7.79
C VAL A 203 0.44 4.09 -7.74
N LEU A 204 1.52 3.36 -7.47
CA LEU A 204 1.51 1.93 -7.20
C LEU A 204 1.43 1.68 -5.69
N VAL A 205 0.45 0.92 -5.23
CA VAL A 205 0.16 0.66 -3.80
C VAL A 205 0.54 -0.76 -3.37
N ASP A 206 1.17 -0.90 -2.21
CA ASP A 206 1.34 -2.19 -1.50
C ASP A 206 1.20 -2.02 0.02
N ASP A 207 1.23 -3.13 0.77
CA ASP A 207 1.20 -3.09 2.23
C ASP A 207 2.54 -2.70 2.86
N ILE A 208 3.66 -3.34 2.48
CA ILE A 208 4.97 -3.13 3.11
C ILE A 208 6.06 -2.94 2.06
N PHE A 209 6.81 -1.84 2.19
CA PHE A 209 8.04 -1.62 1.42
C PHE A 209 9.25 -2.22 2.13
N THR A 210 9.74 -3.36 1.62
CA THR A 210 10.93 -4.05 2.14
C THR A 210 12.19 -3.71 1.33
N THR A 211 12.50 -4.49 0.30
CA THR A 211 13.63 -4.24 -0.62
C THR A 211 13.25 -3.35 -1.79
N GLY A 212 11.95 -3.19 -2.06
CA GLY A 212 11.43 -2.49 -3.24
C GLY A 212 11.41 -3.31 -4.53
N ALA A 213 11.90 -4.56 -4.52
CA ALA A 213 12.02 -5.37 -5.75
C ALA A 213 10.67 -5.63 -6.45
N THR A 214 9.58 -5.84 -5.71
CA THR A 214 8.25 -6.04 -6.30
C THR A 214 7.76 -4.77 -6.98
N MET A 215 7.83 -3.64 -6.29
CA MET A 215 7.43 -2.34 -6.84
C MET A 215 8.29 -1.94 -8.04
N GLU A 216 9.59 -2.23 -8.00
CA GLU A 216 10.49 -2.02 -9.14
C GLU A 216 10.07 -2.84 -10.36
N ALA A 217 9.75 -4.12 -10.18
CA ALA A 217 9.31 -4.97 -11.27
C ALA A 217 8.00 -4.47 -11.89
N CYS A 218 7.03 -4.07 -11.06
CA CYS A 218 5.79 -3.43 -11.53
C CYS A 218 6.07 -2.12 -12.26
N THR A 219 6.91 -1.27 -11.68
CA THR A 219 7.27 0.04 -12.24
C THR A 219 7.86 -0.11 -13.64
N ARG A 220 8.85 -0.98 -13.82
CA ARG A 220 9.44 -1.22 -15.15
C ARG A 220 8.40 -1.68 -16.17
N LYS A 221 7.50 -2.58 -15.78
CA LYS A 221 6.41 -3.04 -16.67
C LYS A 221 5.47 -1.91 -17.07
N LEU A 222 5.13 -1.01 -16.14
CA LEU A 222 4.30 0.15 -16.44
C LEU A 222 5.01 1.15 -17.35
N LEU A 223 6.30 1.41 -17.12
CA LEU A 223 7.12 2.28 -17.97
C LEU A 223 7.26 1.70 -19.39
N GLU A 224 7.48 0.39 -19.53
CA GLU A 224 7.49 -0.33 -20.82
C GLU A 224 6.16 -0.18 -21.58
N ARG A 225 5.05 -0.02 -20.87
CA ARG A 225 3.70 0.18 -21.42
C ARG A 225 3.32 1.65 -21.64
N GLY A 226 4.23 2.60 -21.41
CA GLY A 226 4.05 4.00 -21.77
C GLY A 226 3.63 4.94 -20.63
N ILE A 227 3.50 4.46 -19.39
CA ILE A 227 3.45 5.33 -18.21
C ILE A 227 4.75 6.15 -18.16
N LYS A 228 4.65 7.44 -17.83
CA LYS A 228 5.80 8.35 -17.79
C LYS A 228 6.39 8.45 -16.39
N GLU A 229 5.53 8.47 -15.38
CA GLU A 229 5.94 8.59 -13.99
C GLU A 229 5.17 7.61 -13.11
N VAL A 230 5.91 6.81 -12.36
CA VAL A 230 5.35 5.84 -11.41
C VAL A 230 5.81 6.26 -10.03
N TYR A 231 4.87 6.66 -9.19
CA TYR A 231 5.11 6.86 -7.77
C TYR A 231 4.72 5.60 -7.02
N ILE A 232 5.30 5.39 -5.84
CA ILE A 232 4.93 4.28 -4.97
C ILE A 232 4.30 4.77 -3.67
N LEU A 233 3.38 3.99 -3.12
CA LEU A 233 2.85 4.15 -1.78
C LEU A 233 2.86 2.80 -1.07
N ALA A 234 3.42 2.75 0.14
CA ALA A 234 3.23 1.60 1.02
C ALA A 234 2.74 2.04 2.40
N ILE A 235 1.98 1.16 3.06
CA ILE A 235 1.48 1.43 4.41
C ILE A 235 2.62 1.49 5.40
N ALA A 236 3.63 0.63 5.27
CA ALA A 236 4.73 0.62 6.23
C ALA A 236 6.09 0.28 5.63
N ALA A 237 7.14 0.78 6.29
CA ALA A 237 8.51 0.34 6.08
C ALA A 237 9.31 0.44 7.38
N ARG A 238 10.36 -0.39 7.51
CA ARG A 238 11.37 -0.19 8.56
C ARG A 238 12.23 1.02 8.17
N ALA A 239 12.41 1.98 9.06
CA ALA A 239 13.30 3.13 8.82
C ALA A 239 14.75 2.66 8.57
N ASP A 240 15.52 3.48 7.87
CA ASP A 240 16.93 3.20 7.64
C ASP A 240 17.71 3.43 8.95
N ARG A 241 18.38 2.39 9.46
CA ARG A 241 19.31 2.45 10.59
C ARG A 241 20.72 2.60 10.04
#